data_AF-A0AAN8IUT4-F1
#
_entry.id   AF-A0AAN8IUT4-F1
#
_cell.length_a   1.000
_cell.length_b   1.000
_cell.length_c   1.000
_cell.angle_alpha   90.00
_cell.angle_beta   90.00
_cell.angle_gamma   90.00
#
_symmetry.space_group_name_H-M   'P 1'
#
loop_
_entity.id
_entity.type
_entity.pdbx_description
1 polymer ?
#
loop_
_entity_poly.entity_id
_entity_poly.type
_entity_poly.pdbx_seq_one_letter_code
_entity_poly.pdbx_strand_id
1 'polypeptide(L)'
;MYRFSFKFDSSTRQCFVSDESSDMAVSSRNLDLYEPFCSQTTDTSSICDKPYAYEKMITSRLVNAAILQGLQNQTVESCLNACMSSRKRCRAVNYDVNLSNCYLMSTDKTDMEATVVQDESYDYYEPTCLQETQGTSTTAPSPTNSADIFLLREKNRTLRQEFRNIQHWEIDDLDTCWFVC
;
A
#
# COMPACT_ATOMS: atom_id res chain seq x y z
N MET A 1 -11.67 -2.80 -15.43
CA MET A 1 -10.79 -2.27 -14.37
C MET A 1 -9.64 -3.24 -14.26
N TYR A 2 -8.49 -2.88 -14.82
CA TYR A 2 -7.38 -3.81 -14.94
C TYR A 2 -6.63 -3.85 -13.60
N ARG A 3 -6.58 -5.02 -12.97
CA ARG A 3 -5.98 -5.24 -11.64
C ARG A 3 -4.62 -5.90 -11.83
N PHE A 4 -3.65 -5.14 -12.34
CA PHE A 4 -2.31 -5.65 -12.55
C PHE A 4 -1.47 -5.49 -11.27
N SER A 5 -0.71 -6.51 -10.88
CA SER A 5 0.38 -6.38 -9.91
C SER A 5 1.72 -6.53 -10.62
N PHE A 6 2.78 -6.01 -10.01
CA PHE A 6 4.11 -6.21 -10.52
C PHE A 6 5.13 -6.50 -9.43
N LYS A 7 6.20 -7.19 -9.79
CA LYS A 7 7.36 -7.44 -8.91
C LYS A 7 8.53 -6.60 -9.39
N PHE A 8 9.28 -6.05 -8.45
CA PHE A 8 10.53 -5.37 -8.73
C PHE A 8 11.67 -6.02 -7.94
N ASP A 9 12.70 -6.46 -8.65
CA ASP A 9 13.94 -6.94 -8.06
C ASP A 9 14.96 -5.78 -8.03
N SER A 10 15.19 -5.23 -6.85
CA SER A 10 16.15 -4.13 -6.67
C SER A 10 17.61 -4.52 -6.97
N SER A 11 17.94 -5.82 -6.90
CA SER A 11 19.31 -6.31 -7.14
C SER A 11 19.60 -6.49 -8.62
N THR A 12 18.61 -6.96 -9.39
CA THR A 12 18.76 -7.18 -10.84
C THR A 12 18.17 -6.06 -11.69
N ARG A 13 17.45 -5.11 -11.09
CA ARG A 13 16.71 -4.03 -11.78
C ARG A 13 15.74 -4.59 -12.82
N GLN A 14 14.95 -5.57 -12.41
CA GLN A 14 14.00 -6.25 -13.28
C GLN A 14 12.57 -6.06 -12.80
N CYS A 15 11.67 -5.80 -13.75
CA CYS A 15 10.25 -5.63 -13.53
C CYS A 15 9.47 -6.80 -14.15
N PHE A 16 8.49 -7.33 -13.40
CA PHE A 16 7.64 -8.43 -13.85
C PHE A 16 6.17 -8.11 -13.60
N VAL A 17 5.41 -7.90 -14.67
CA VAL A 17 3.98 -7.55 -14.61
C VAL A 17 3.10 -8.80 -14.67
N SER A 18 1.96 -8.77 -13.99
CA SER A 18 0.97 -9.85 -13.94
C SER A 18 -0.44 -9.29 -13.79
N ASP A 19 -1.44 -10.02 -14.27
CA ASP A 19 -2.89 -9.78 -14.08
C ASP A 19 -3.42 -10.31 -12.75
N GLU A 20 -2.66 -11.17 -12.08
CA GLU A 20 -2.94 -11.58 -10.70
C GLU A 20 -2.65 -10.50 -9.65
N SER A 21 -3.30 -10.64 -8.50
CA SER A 21 -3.15 -9.75 -7.33
C SER A 21 -2.37 -10.40 -6.18
N SER A 22 -2.16 -9.66 -5.10
CA SER A 22 -1.63 -10.05 -3.80
C SER A 22 -2.12 -11.38 -3.27
N ASP A 23 -3.38 -11.70 -3.58
CA ASP A 23 -4.11 -12.84 -3.05
C ASP A 23 -3.46 -14.15 -3.52
N MET A 24 -2.78 -14.11 -4.68
CA MET A 24 -2.06 -15.23 -5.27
C MET A 24 -0.56 -15.26 -4.93
N ALA A 25 -0.06 -14.29 -4.16
CA ALA A 25 1.35 -14.23 -3.84
C ALA A 25 1.76 -15.23 -2.75
N VAL A 26 3.04 -15.59 -2.80
CA VAL A 26 3.76 -16.44 -1.86
C VAL A 26 4.93 -15.65 -1.26
N SER A 27 5.54 -16.19 -0.20
CA SER A 27 6.73 -15.59 0.38
C SER A 27 7.91 -15.58 -0.61
N SER A 28 8.71 -14.53 -0.54
CA SER A 28 9.94 -14.33 -1.30
C SER A 28 11.05 -13.94 -0.35
N ARG A 29 12.31 -14.16 -0.74
CA ARG A 29 13.48 -13.74 0.05
C ARG A 29 14.02 -12.37 -0.35
N ASN A 30 13.75 -11.96 -1.58
CA ASN A 30 14.44 -10.83 -2.22
C ASN A 30 13.51 -9.99 -3.12
N LEU A 31 12.24 -10.38 -3.25
CA LEU A 31 11.29 -9.68 -4.09
C LEU A 31 10.19 -9.08 -3.23
N ASP A 32 9.73 -7.91 -3.66
CA ASP A 32 8.53 -7.29 -3.17
C ASP A 32 7.48 -7.28 -4.28
N LEU A 33 6.22 -7.34 -3.86
CA LEU A 33 5.07 -7.22 -4.74
C LEU A 33 4.47 -5.83 -4.59
N TYR A 34 4.12 -5.23 -5.73
CA TYR A 34 3.52 -3.92 -5.82
C TYR A 34 2.18 -3.99 -6.53
N GLU A 35 1.20 -3.26 -6.00
CA GLU A 35 -0.14 -3.17 -6.58
C GLU A 35 -0.57 -1.70 -6.66
N PRO A 36 -1.12 -1.24 -7.80
CA PRO A 36 -1.70 0.08 -7.87
C PRO A 36 -2.98 0.17 -7.07
N PHE A 37 -3.18 1.32 -6.43
CA PHE A 37 -4.46 1.74 -5.92
C PHE A 37 -4.71 3.20 -6.31
N CYS A 38 -5.96 3.51 -6.64
CA CYS A 38 -6.38 4.88 -6.88
C CYS A 38 -6.54 5.57 -5.53
N SER A 39 -6.01 6.78 -5.38
CA SER A 39 -6.37 7.63 -4.25
C SER A 39 -7.03 8.90 -4.74
N GLN A 40 -8.04 9.35 -4.00
CA GLN A 40 -8.71 10.63 -4.26
C GLN A 40 -8.03 11.80 -3.52
N THR A 41 -6.96 11.56 -2.77
CA THR A 41 -6.27 12.64 -2.05
C THR A 41 -5.36 13.40 -3.00
N THR A 42 -5.72 14.65 -3.29
CA THR A 42 -5.04 15.52 -4.27
C THR A 42 -3.74 16.16 -3.79
N ASP A 43 -3.33 15.93 -2.53
CA ASP A 43 -2.29 16.75 -1.87
C ASP A 43 -1.12 15.94 -1.28
N THR A 44 -1.01 14.64 -1.54
CA THR A 44 0.03 13.77 -0.92
C THR A 44 1.26 13.54 -1.81
N SER A 45 1.20 13.91 -3.09
CA SER A 45 2.28 13.72 -4.07
C SER A 45 3.54 14.54 -3.80
N SER A 46 3.49 15.54 -2.92
CA SER A 46 4.66 16.37 -2.55
C SER A 46 5.30 16.02 -1.19
N ILE A 47 4.83 14.96 -0.51
CA ILE A 47 5.23 14.64 0.88
C ILE A 47 5.94 13.28 0.99
N CYS A 48 6.12 12.54 -0.12
CA CYS A 48 6.66 11.19 -0.06
C CYS A 48 7.83 10.94 -1.03
N ASP A 49 9.00 10.66 -0.48
CA ASP A 49 10.18 10.19 -1.22
C ASP A 49 10.09 8.70 -1.64
N LYS A 50 8.93 8.05 -1.40
CA LYS A 50 8.73 6.63 -1.71
C LYS A 50 7.75 6.47 -2.87
N PRO A 51 8.01 5.51 -3.77
CA PRO A 51 7.12 5.20 -4.89
C PRO A 51 5.82 4.50 -4.44
N TYR A 52 5.69 4.13 -3.17
CA TYR A 52 4.53 3.45 -2.60
C TYR A 52 4.00 4.20 -1.37
N ALA A 53 2.67 4.30 -1.25
CA ALA A 53 2.04 5.04 -0.16
C ALA A 53 1.75 4.18 1.07
N TYR A 54 1.61 2.87 0.88
CA TYR A 54 1.26 1.93 1.94
C TYR A 54 2.12 0.68 1.89
N GLU A 55 2.48 0.19 3.07
CA GLU A 55 2.91 -1.19 3.27
C GLU A 55 1.69 -2.04 3.59
N LYS A 56 1.57 -3.20 2.94
CA LYS A 56 0.48 -4.16 3.10
C LYS A 56 1.02 -5.46 3.67
N MET A 57 0.27 -6.06 4.59
CA MET A 57 0.50 -7.40 5.13
C MET A 57 -0.81 -8.17 5.08
N ILE A 58 -0.94 -9.10 4.13
CA ILE A 58 -2.14 -9.93 4.02
C ILE A 58 -2.27 -10.87 5.21
N THR A 59 -3.50 -11.32 5.51
CA THR A 59 -3.77 -12.30 6.57
C THR A 59 -3.18 -11.88 7.93
N SER A 60 -3.21 -10.58 8.20
CA SER A 60 -2.58 -9.98 9.36
C SER A 60 -3.41 -8.81 9.88
N ARG A 61 -3.35 -8.55 11.18
CA ARG A 61 -3.96 -7.36 11.79
C ARG A 61 -3.17 -6.84 12.97
N LEU A 62 -3.28 -5.54 13.22
CA LEU A 62 -2.77 -4.90 14.43
C LEU A 62 -3.74 -5.12 15.59
N VAL A 63 -3.27 -5.68 16.69
CA VAL A 63 -4.01 -5.80 17.95
C VAL A 63 -3.41 -4.92 19.03
N ASN A 64 -4.12 -4.75 20.14
CA ASN A 64 -3.73 -3.92 21.28
C ASN A 64 -3.53 -2.42 20.96
N ALA A 65 -4.09 -1.97 19.84
CA ALA A 65 -4.10 -0.57 19.43
C ALA A 65 -5.51 0.02 19.53
N ALA A 66 -5.61 1.31 19.89
CA ALA A 66 -6.91 1.97 19.97
C ALA A 66 -7.49 2.24 18.57
N ILE A 67 -8.77 1.87 18.39
CA ILE A 67 -9.54 2.11 17.17
C ILE A 67 -10.06 3.56 17.19
N LEU A 68 -9.66 4.35 16.19
CA LEU A 68 -10.15 5.70 16.00
C LEU A 68 -11.55 5.72 15.39
N GLN A 69 -11.77 4.85 14.41
CA GLN A 69 -13.03 4.78 13.66
C GLN A 69 -13.19 3.42 13.02
N GLY A 70 -14.41 2.86 13.09
CA GLY A 70 -14.84 1.72 12.29
C GLY A 70 -15.71 2.19 11.14
N LEU A 71 -15.41 1.73 9.92
CA LEU A 71 -16.19 1.98 8.72
C LEU A 71 -16.72 0.65 8.19
N GLN A 72 -18.00 0.62 7.81
CA GLN A 72 -18.66 -0.59 7.34
C GLN A 72 -18.92 -0.56 5.85
N ASN A 73 -18.91 -1.74 5.22
CA ASN A 73 -19.18 -1.93 3.79
C ASN A 73 -18.34 -0.98 2.90
N GLN A 74 -17.05 -0.88 3.20
CA GLN A 74 -16.10 -0.06 2.48
C GLN A 74 -15.15 -0.91 1.65
N THR A 75 -14.71 -0.36 0.52
CA THR A 75 -13.57 -0.92 -0.21
C THR A 75 -12.27 -0.59 0.53
N VAL A 76 -11.21 -1.37 0.27
CA VAL A 76 -9.85 -1.06 0.76
C VAL A 76 -9.48 0.38 0.41
N GLU A 77 -9.66 0.80 -0.84
CA GLU A 77 -9.39 2.16 -1.30
C GLU A 77 -10.09 3.23 -0.44
N SER A 78 -11.38 3.05 -0.15
CA SER A 78 -12.13 3.99 0.68
C SER A 78 -11.54 4.10 2.09
N CYS A 79 -11.12 2.98 2.66
CA CYS A 79 -10.48 2.92 3.97
C CYS A 79 -9.12 3.61 4.00
N LEU A 80 -8.28 3.38 2.98
CA LEU A 80 -6.97 4.03 2.87
C LEU A 80 -7.13 5.55 2.69
N ASN A 81 -8.07 5.98 1.83
CA ASN A 81 -8.38 7.40 1.64
C ASN A 81 -8.88 8.06 2.94
N ALA A 82 -9.74 7.38 3.71
CA ALA A 82 -10.20 7.85 5.01
C ALA A 82 -9.04 7.97 6.01
N CYS A 83 -8.12 7.00 6.01
CA CYS A 83 -6.92 7.03 6.85
C CYS A 83 -6.02 8.22 6.51
N MET A 84 -5.69 8.43 5.23
CA MET A 84 -4.87 9.58 4.80
C MET A 84 -5.52 10.92 5.15
N SER A 85 -6.85 11.02 5.00
CA SER A 85 -7.62 12.24 5.26
C SER A 85 -7.77 12.58 6.75
N SER A 86 -7.40 11.68 7.66
CA SER A 86 -7.61 11.80 9.11
C SER A 86 -6.69 12.81 9.83
N ARG A 87 -6.10 13.77 9.11
CA ARG A 87 -5.13 14.75 9.65
C ARG A 87 -3.98 14.11 10.44
N LYS A 88 -3.39 13.04 9.91
CA LYS A 88 -2.28 12.27 10.51
C LYS A 88 -2.61 11.54 11.84
N ARG A 89 -3.89 11.37 12.19
CA ARG A 89 -4.28 10.59 13.38
C ARG A 89 -4.24 9.09 13.10
N CYS A 90 -4.70 8.68 11.92
CA CYS A 90 -4.62 7.30 11.50
C CYS A 90 -3.17 6.92 11.20
N ARG A 91 -2.72 5.84 11.82
CA ARG A 91 -1.37 5.29 11.68
C ARG A 91 -1.37 3.90 11.03
N ALA A 92 -2.50 3.21 11.03
CA ALA A 92 -2.69 1.96 10.31
C ALA A 92 -4.17 1.68 10.04
N VAL A 93 -4.46 0.71 9.18
CA VAL A 93 -5.80 0.21 8.89
C VAL A 93 -5.80 -1.31 9.04
N ASN A 94 -6.74 -1.83 9.83
CA ASN A 94 -7.13 -3.24 9.75
C ASN A 94 -8.36 -3.34 8.86
N TYR A 95 -8.30 -4.11 7.79
CA TYR A 95 -9.41 -4.35 6.87
C TYR A 95 -9.92 -5.78 7.04
N ASP A 96 -11.17 -5.94 7.45
CA ASP A 96 -11.87 -7.22 7.51
C ASP A 96 -12.32 -7.60 6.10
N VAL A 97 -11.65 -8.59 5.49
CA VAL A 97 -11.87 -8.98 4.10
C VAL A 97 -13.22 -9.68 3.90
N ASN A 98 -13.75 -10.32 4.95
CA ASN A 98 -14.98 -11.09 4.88
C ASN A 98 -16.20 -10.17 4.96
N LEU A 99 -16.14 -9.15 5.82
CA LEU A 99 -17.24 -8.22 6.05
C LEU A 99 -17.11 -6.92 5.27
N SER A 100 -15.99 -6.70 4.58
CA SER A 100 -15.67 -5.42 3.92
C SER A 100 -15.78 -4.24 4.90
N ASN A 101 -15.26 -4.44 6.12
CA ASN A 101 -15.23 -3.41 7.16
C ASN A 101 -13.78 -3.00 7.39
N CYS A 102 -13.54 -1.78 7.86
CA CYS A 102 -12.19 -1.39 8.25
C CYS A 102 -12.16 -0.58 9.53
N TYR A 103 -11.03 -0.69 10.21
CA TYR A 103 -10.78 -0.06 11.50
C TYR A 103 -9.52 0.78 11.36
N LEU A 104 -9.69 2.09 11.49
CA LEU A 104 -8.60 3.05 11.47
C LEU A 104 -7.93 3.03 12.84
N MET A 105 -6.65 2.75 12.88
CA MET A 105 -5.87 2.55 14.09
C MET A 105 -5.09 3.82 14.43
N SER A 106 -5.01 4.12 15.73
CA SER A 106 -4.26 5.28 16.25
C SER A 106 -2.75 5.10 16.28
N THR A 107 -2.28 3.86 16.20
CA THR A 107 -0.87 3.47 16.23
C THR A 107 -0.55 2.54 15.06
N ASP A 108 0.75 2.31 14.84
CA ASP A 108 1.28 1.40 13.82
C ASP A 108 2.06 0.26 14.50
N LYS A 109 2.72 -0.59 13.71
CA LYS A 109 3.46 -1.76 14.22
C LYS A 109 4.71 -1.42 15.04
N THR A 110 5.13 -0.15 15.09
CA THR A 110 6.31 0.29 15.85
C THR A 110 5.96 0.72 17.28
N ASP A 111 4.67 0.87 17.59
CA ASP A 111 4.20 1.11 18.95
C ASP A 111 4.51 -0.09 19.85
N MET A 112 4.96 0.17 21.09
CA MET A 112 5.43 -0.88 22.00
C MET A 112 4.32 -1.79 22.51
N GLU A 113 3.08 -1.30 22.57
CA GLU A 113 1.93 -2.05 23.10
C GLU A 113 1.16 -2.75 21.98
N ALA A 114 1.27 -2.26 20.75
CA ALA A 114 0.61 -2.82 19.59
C ALA A 114 1.42 -3.95 18.95
N THR A 115 0.72 -4.98 18.46
CA THR A 115 1.37 -6.13 17.83
C THR A 115 0.64 -6.51 16.56
N VAL A 116 1.38 -6.77 15.47
CA VAL A 116 0.81 -7.39 14.28
C VAL A 116 0.75 -8.90 14.50
N VAL A 117 -0.45 -9.47 14.38
CA VAL A 117 -0.73 -10.90 14.51
C VAL A 117 -1.29 -11.44 13.21
N GLN A 118 -1.05 -12.73 12.96
CA GLN A 118 -1.65 -13.42 11.82
C GLN A 118 -3.15 -13.64 12.07
N ASP A 119 -3.96 -13.26 11.09
CA ASP A 119 -5.42 -13.39 11.12
C ASP A 119 -5.95 -13.42 9.69
N GLU A 120 -6.44 -14.58 9.22
CA GLU A 120 -6.89 -14.77 7.83
C GLU A 120 -8.13 -13.94 7.47
N SER A 121 -8.85 -13.41 8.46
CA SER A 121 -10.01 -12.55 8.21
C SER A 121 -9.64 -11.09 7.97
N TYR A 122 -8.36 -10.74 8.13
CA TYR A 122 -7.91 -9.36 8.09
C TYR A 122 -6.67 -9.16 7.22
N ASP A 123 -6.60 -7.98 6.63
CA ASP A 123 -5.38 -7.43 6.04
C ASP A 123 -4.96 -6.16 6.78
N TYR A 124 -3.66 -6.00 6.99
CA TYR A 124 -3.06 -4.85 7.67
C TYR A 124 -2.42 -3.91 6.64
N TYR A 125 -2.69 -2.61 6.79
CA TYR A 125 -2.14 -1.55 5.94
C TYR A 125 -1.51 -0.45 6.79
N GLU A 126 -0.29 -0.06 6.47
CA GLU A 126 0.48 0.97 7.18
C GLU A 126 0.92 2.07 6.21
N PRO A 127 0.48 3.33 6.39
CA PRO A 127 0.93 4.45 5.58
C PRO A 127 2.44 4.65 5.71
N THR A 128 3.14 4.70 4.59
CA THR A 128 4.59 4.91 4.58
C THR A 128 4.96 6.39 4.36
N CYS A 129 4.00 7.20 3.92
CA CYS A 129 4.18 8.62 3.58
C CYS A 129 3.69 9.60 4.68
N LEU A 130 3.29 9.11 5.87
CA LEU A 130 2.77 9.98 6.95
C LEU A 130 3.85 10.47 7.94
N GLN A 131 5.10 10.01 7.79
CA GLN A 131 6.22 10.39 8.65
C GLN A 131 7.21 11.29 7.93
N GLU A 132 6.80 12.49 7.57
CA GLU A 132 7.75 13.62 7.47
C GLU A 132 7.01 14.92 7.81
N THR A 133 7.36 15.47 8.97
CA THR A 133 7.04 16.86 9.30
C THR A 133 8.30 17.40 9.95
N GLN A 134 9.22 17.95 9.14
CA GLN A 134 9.98 19.19 9.40
C GLN A 134 10.65 19.61 8.10
N GLY A 135 10.02 20.52 7.36
CA GLY A 135 10.60 21.11 6.15
C GLY A 135 9.62 22.07 5.50
N THR A 136 9.73 23.35 5.84
CA THR A 136 9.03 24.44 5.17
C THR A 136 9.37 24.47 3.68
N SER A 137 8.39 24.23 2.82
CA SER A 137 8.43 24.69 1.43
C SER A 137 7.05 25.16 1.00
N THR A 138 6.90 26.47 1.01
CA THR A 138 5.76 27.19 0.44
C THR A 138 5.79 27.04 -1.08
N THR A 139 4.91 26.22 -1.63
CA THR A 139 4.54 26.35 -3.06
C THR A 139 3.07 26.01 -3.23
N ALA A 140 2.37 26.87 -3.98
CA ALA A 140 0.92 26.85 -4.14
C ALA A 140 0.41 25.55 -4.80
N PRO A 141 -0.81 25.09 -4.49
CA PRO A 141 -1.40 23.95 -5.16
C PRO A 141 -1.78 24.33 -6.61
N SER A 142 -1.29 23.56 -7.58
CA SER A 142 -1.86 23.58 -8.94
C SER A 142 -3.12 22.72 -8.97
N PRO A 143 -4.21 23.16 -9.61
CA PRO A 143 -5.42 22.36 -9.73
C PRO A 143 -5.26 21.42 -10.93
N THR A 144 -4.86 20.18 -10.70
CA THR A 144 -4.98 19.12 -11.71
C THR A 144 -5.88 18.02 -11.14
N ASN A 145 -7.06 17.87 -11.75
CA ASN A 145 -8.00 16.75 -11.57
C ASN A 145 -7.38 15.46 -12.14
N SER A 146 -6.28 15.02 -11.55
CA SER A 146 -5.60 13.76 -11.82
C SER A 146 -5.76 12.94 -10.56
N ALA A 147 -6.44 11.80 -10.63
CA ALA A 147 -6.35 10.84 -9.55
C ALA A 147 -4.88 10.38 -9.50
N ASP A 148 -4.17 10.76 -8.45
CA ASP A 148 -2.81 10.26 -8.24
C ASP A 148 -2.90 8.75 -7.96
N ILE A 149 -2.17 7.97 -8.76
CA ILE A 149 -2.11 6.51 -8.60
C ILE A 149 -0.95 6.21 -7.66
N PHE A 150 -1.25 5.55 -6.55
CA PHE A 150 -0.28 5.20 -5.52
C PHE A 150 -0.07 3.68 -5.51
N LEU A 151 1.07 3.22 -5.01
CA LEU A 151 1.35 1.80 -4.87
C LEU A 151 1.13 1.30 -3.43
N LEU A 152 0.59 0.09 -3.33
CA LEU A 152 0.68 -0.78 -2.16
C LEU A 152 1.93 -1.64 -2.32
N ARG A 153 2.73 -1.77 -1.26
CA ARG A 153 3.90 -2.66 -1.24
C ARG A 153 3.69 -3.79 -0.24
N GLU A 154 3.82 -5.01 -0.71
CA GLU A 154 3.97 -6.20 0.12
C GLU A 154 5.43 -6.64 0.12
N LYS A 155 6.08 -6.52 1.29
CA LYS A 155 7.49 -6.88 1.44
C LYS A 155 7.70 -8.38 1.41
N ASN A 156 8.79 -8.84 0.78
CA ASN A 156 9.20 -10.25 0.77
C ASN A 156 8.09 -11.16 0.23
N ARG A 157 7.42 -10.71 -0.83
CA ARG A 157 6.25 -11.36 -1.44
C ARG A 157 6.43 -11.39 -2.95
N THR A 158 5.93 -12.44 -3.57
CA THR A 158 6.01 -12.64 -5.01
C THR A 158 4.89 -13.52 -5.49
N LEU A 159 4.42 -13.31 -6.71
CA LEU A 159 3.53 -14.27 -7.37
C LEU A 159 4.23 -15.62 -7.60
N ARG A 160 3.43 -16.70 -7.59
CA ARG A 160 3.87 -18.05 -7.94
C ARG A 160 4.41 -18.09 -9.37
N GLN A 161 5.28 -19.06 -9.66
CA GLN A 161 6.08 -19.07 -10.89
C GLN A 161 5.22 -19.11 -12.15
N GLU A 162 4.08 -19.81 -12.09
CA GLU A 162 3.07 -19.89 -13.14
C GLU A 162 2.50 -18.52 -13.56
N PHE A 163 2.48 -17.54 -12.67
CA PHE A 163 1.98 -16.18 -12.92
C PHE A 163 3.12 -15.17 -13.18
N ARG A 164 4.35 -15.62 -13.41
CA ARG A 164 5.50 -14.71 -13.65
C ARG A 164 5.76 -14.37 -15.11
N ASN A 165 5.07 -15.03 -16.05
CA ASN A 165 5.49 -15.10 -17.45
C ASN A 165 4.82 -14.08 -18.38
N ILE A 166 4.22 -13.01 -17.87
CA ILE A 166 3.38 -12.18 -18.72
C ILE A 166 4.21 -11.16 -19.48
N GLN A 167 5.07 -10.35 -18.85
CA GLN A 167 6.07 -9.52 -19.54
C GLN A 167 7.29 -9.19 -18.66
N HIS A 168 8.50 -9.31 -19.22
CA HIS A 168 9.77 -8.96 -18.59
C HIS A 168 10.33 -7.70 -19.25
N TRP A 169 10.70 -6.71 -18.44
CA TRP A 169 11.28 -5.46 -18.90
C TRP A 169 12.52 -5.15 -18.05
N GLU A 170 13.63 -4.83 -18.72
CA GLU A 170 14.80 -4.25 -18.06
C GLU A 170 14.48 -2.79 -17.75
N ILE A 171 14.43 -2.47 -16.46
CA ILE A 171 13.99 -1.14 -16.00
C ILE A 171 14.88 -0.72 -14.84
N ASP A 172 15.49 0.46 -14.96
CA ASP A 172 16.50 0.95 -14.02
C ASP A 172 15.96 1.27 -12.62
N ASP A 173 14.68 1.60 -12.50
CA ASP A 173 14.04 2.04 -11.25
C ASP A 173 12.56 1.62 -11.12
N LEU A 174 12.05 1.68 -9.89
CA LEU A 174 10.69 1.30 -9.54
C LEU A 174 9.64 2.25 -10.14
N ASP A 175 9.96 3.53 -10.29
CA ASP A 175 9.08 4.55 -10.89
C ASP A 175 8.85 4.29 -12.38
N THR A 176 9.80 3.66 -13.06
CA THR A 176 9.70 3.31 -14.47
C THR A 176 8.99 1.97 -14.68
N CYS A 177 9.04 1.07 -13.69
CA CYS A 177 8.31 -0.21 -13.70
C CYS A 177 6.79 0.02 -13.67
N TRP A 178 6.37 1.17 -13.13
CA TRP A 178 5.01 1.66 -13.17
C TRP A 178 4.48 2.01 -14.58
N PHE A 179 5.29 2.66 -15.44
CA PHE A 179 4.84 3.13 -16.78
C PHE A 179 4.55 2.01 -17.79
N VAL A 180 4.75 0.76 -17.40
CA VAL A 180 4.38 -0.42 -18.20
C VAL A 180 2.87 -0.74 -18.05
N CYS A 181 2.15 -0.04 -17.17
CA CYS A 181 0.71 -0.21 -16.90
C CYS A 181 -0.17 0.84 -17.61
#